data_AF-A0A2V3PLG2-F1
#
_entry.id   AF-A0A2V3PLG2-F1
#
_cell.length_a   1.000
_cell.length_b   1.000
_cell.length_c   1.000
_cell.angle_alpha   90.00
_cell.angle_beta   90.00
_cell.angle_gamma   90.00
#
_symmetry.space_group_name_H-M   'P 1'
#
loop_
_entity.id
_entity.type
_entity.pdbx_description
1 polymer ?
#
loop_
_entity_poly.entity_id
_entity_poly.type
_entity_poly.pdbx_seq_one_letter_code
_entity_poly.pdbx_strand_id
1 'polypeptide(L)'
;MNRKPVIKGAELPKKTQEEQKRGRGRPKKDHCLKYRYMFRLNDSENEKFLEMYKQSKMKSKSSFVVDRVLNNQLKIIQINKSTIDFVMLLTQFFAQFRAIKNNYNQLFTTLVRNIGEDKARYMLKIVEKSTLEFIQSKLEIEELATKLKEQCLPK
;
A
#
# COMPACT_ATOMS: atom_id res chain seq x y z
N MET A 1 -36.41 -8.45 53.55
CA MET A 1 -34.96 -8.67 53.37
C MET A 1 -34.59 -8.33 51.92
N ASN A 2 -33.50 -7.58 51.73
CA ASN A 2 -32.76 -7.29 50.48
C ASN A 2 -33.50 -6.39 49.45
N ARG A 3 -33.24 -5.07 49.30
CA ARG A 3 -32.00 -4.33 48.93
C ARG A 3 -31.20 -5.08 47.85
N LYS A 4 -31.05 -4.58 46.61
CA LYS A 4 -30.52 -3.26 46.20
C LYS A 4 -31.05 -2.83 44.80
N PRO A 5 -31.21 -1.53 44.50
CA PRO A 5 -31.04 -1.01 43.15
C PRO A 5 -29.55 -0.69 42.92
N VAL A 6 -28.99 -1.15 41.80
CA VAL A 6 -27.61 -0.86 41.40
C VAL A 6 -27.61 0.24 40.33
N ILE A 7 -27.12 1.40 40.77
CA ILE A 7 -26.18 2.32 40.12
C ILE A 7 -26.51 2.84 38.71
N LYS A 8 -26.78 4.15 38.70
CA LYS A 8 -26.51 5.19 37.70
C LYS A 8 -25.68 4.76 36.48
N GLY A 9 -26.23 5.01 35.30
CA GLY A 9 -25.49 5.03 34.04
C GLY A 9 -25.94 6.20 33.16
N ALA A 10 -25.04 7.16 32.99
CA ALA A 10 -24.89 8.07 31.86
C ALA A 10 -26.06 9.00 31.48
N GLU A 11 -25.92 10.26 31.89
CA GLU A 11 -26.57 11.41 31.26
C GLU A 11 -26.11 11.54 29.80
N LEU A 12 -27.07 11.48 28.87
CA LEU A 12 -26.92 11.93 27.47
C LEU A 12 -27.32 13.41 27.36
N PRO A 13 -26.67 14.20 26.48
CA PRO A 13 -26.74 15.65 26.52
C PRO A 13 -28.14 16.16 26.18
N LYS A 14 -28.59 17.12 27.01
CA LYS A 14 -29.82 17.90 26.85
C LYS A 14 -29.84 18.55 25.46
N LYS A 15 -30.74 18.10 24.58
CA LYS A 15 -31.15 18.89 23.42
C LYS A 15 -31.96 20.07 23.92
N THR A 16 -31.40 21.27 23.81
CA THR A 16 -32.16 22.52 23.87
C THR A 16 -33.21 22.48 22.76
N GLN A 17 -34.45 22.20 23.13
CA GLN A 17 -35.60 22.32 22.24
C GLN A 17 -35.93 23.81 22.14
N GLU A 18 -35.38 24.48 21.14
CA GLU A 18 -35.98 25.73 20.67
C GLU A 18 -37.30 25.35 19.98
N GLU A 19 -38.41 25.69 20.62
CA GLU A 19 -39.76 25.53 20.10
C GLU A 19 -39.93 26.34 18.80
N GLN A 20 -39.71 25.67 17.66
CA GLN A 20 -40.04 26.24 16.36
C GLN A 20 -41.56 26.23 16.18
N LYS A 21 -42.16 27.43 16.23
CA LYS A 21 -43.57 27.69 15.92
C LYS A 21 -43.98 26.93 14.66
N ARG A 22 -45.00 26.06 14.77
CA ARG A 22 -45.52 25.22 13.69
C ARG A 22 -46.25 26.07 12.64
N GLY A 23 -45.48 26.71 11.76
CA GLY A 23 -46.02 27.27 10.52
C GLY A 23 -46.49 26.13 9.60
N ARG A 24 -47.59 26.35 8.86
CA ARG A 24 -48.09 25.43 7.84
C ARG A 24 -47.07 25.28 6.71
N GLY A 25 -46.16 24.33 6.83
CA GLY A 25 -45.11 24.06 5.85
C GLY A 25 -44.43 22.73 6.11
N ARG A 26 -43.82 22.13 5.08
CA ARG A 26 -43.06 20.88 5.21
C ARG A 26 -41.94 21.10 6.24
N PRO A 27 -41.77 20.22 7.24
CA PRO A 27 -40.73 20.39 8.26
C PRO A 27 -39.36 20.51 7.60
N LYS A 28 -38.56 21.47 8.08
CA LYS A 28 -37.18 21.66 7.62
C LYS A 28 -36.41 20.37 7.93
N LYS A 29 -35.79 19.78 6.91
CA LYS A 29 -34.86 18.66 7.12
C LYS A 29 -33.58 19.21 7.73
N ASP A 30 -33.17 18.65 8.86
CA ASP A 30 -31.95 19.04 9.59
C ASP A 30 -30.68 18.91 8.73
N HIS A 31 -30.64 17.94 7.80
CA HIS A 31 -29.53 17.73 6.85
C HIS A 31 -29.97 18.01 5.41
N CYS A 32 -30.12 19.29 5.07
CA CYS A 32 -30.35 19.69 3.68
C CYS A 32 -29.05 19.59 2.87
N LEU A 33 -29.09 18.92 1.72
CA LEU A 33 -27.98 18.85 0.76
C LEU A 33 -27.86 20.20 0.04
N LYS A 34 -26.74 20.93 0.25
CA LYS A 34 -26.55 22.30 -0.25
C LYS A 34 -25.74 22.41 -1.54
N TYR A 35 -24.85 21.46 -1.80
CA TYR A 35 -23.91 21.51 -2.93
C TYR A 35 -24.29 20.51 -4.02
N ARG A 36 -24.16 20.93 -5.29
CA ARG A 36 -24.43 20.09 -6.46
C ARG A 36 -23.26 20.16 -7.44
N TYR A 37 -22.76 18.99 -7.84
CA TYR A 37 -21.75 18.85 -8.88
C TYR A 37 -22.35 18.09 -10.07
N MET A 38 -22.07 18.54 -11.29
CA MET A 38 -22.51 17.91 -12.53
C MET A 38 -21.31 17.25 -13.20
N PHE A 39 -21.41 15.96 -13.51
CA PHE A 39 -20.44 15.24 -14.32
C PHE A 39 -21.09 14.86 -15.65
N ARG A 40 -20.32 14.93 -16.73
CA ARG A 40 -20.73 14.48 -18.06
C ARG A 40 -20.09 13.12 -18.31
N LEU A 41 -20.86 12.20 -18.86
CA LEU A 41 -20.39 10.85 -19.22
C LEU A 41 -20.51 10.70 -20.74
N ASN A 42 -19.56 10.00 -21.32
CA ASN A 42 -19.69 9.48 -22.69
C ASN A 42 -20.62 8.25 -22.71
N ASP A 43 -21.08 7.83 -23.89
CA ASP A 43 -22.06 6.73 -24.01
C ASP A 43 -21.56 5.42 -23.35
N SER A 44 -20.30 5.03 -23.62
CA SER A 44 -19.68 3.84 -23.01
C SER A 44 -19.52 3.93 -21.48
N GLU A 45 -19.25 5.14 -20.96
CA GLU A 45 -19.13 5.37 -19.51
C GLU A 45 -20.50 5.31 -18.83
N ASN A 46 -21.54 5.79 -19.51
CA ASN A 46 -22.92 5.74 -19.03
C ASN A 46 -23.47 4.30 -18.97
N GLU A 47 -23.16 3.45 -19.96
CA GLU A 47 -23.51 2.03 -19.91
C GLU A 47 -22.92 1.33 -18.68
N LYS A 48 -21.61 1.48 -18.47
CA LYS A 48 -20.92 0.94 -17.28
C LYS A 48 -21.52 1.48 -15.98
N PHE A 49 -21.84 2.77 -15.94
CA PHE A 49 -22.48 3.38 -14.78
C PHE A 49 -23.84 2.75 -14.46
N LEU A 50 -24.67 2.51 -15.48
CA LEU A 50 -25.99 1.90 -15.32
C LEU A 50 -25.90 0.44 -14.85
N GLU A 51 -24.91 -0.32 -15.33
CA GLU A 51 -24.65 -1.67 -14.84
C GLU A 51 -24.29 -1.70 -13.36
N MET A 52 -23.34 -0.86 -12.93
CA MET A 52 -22.95 -0.75 -11.53
C MET A 52 -24.12 -0.26 -10.65
N TYR A 53 -24.94 0.67 -11.17
CA TYR A 53 -26.12 1.15 -10.46
C TYR A 53 -27.14 0.04 -10.22
N LYS A 54 -27.44 -0.78 -11.24
CA LYS A 54 -28.37 -1.92 -11.14
C LYS A 54 -27.91 -2.92 -10.06
N GLN A 55 -26.61 -3.17 -9.94
CA GLN A 55 -26.05 -4.07 -8.93
C GLN A 55 -26.19 -3.53 -7.49
N SER A 56 -26.09 -2.21 -7.29
CA SER A 56 -26.14 -1.59 -5.96
C SER A 56 -27.55 -1.52 -5.33
N LYS A 57 -28.62 -1.68 -6.13
CA LYS A 57 -30.04 -1.58 -5.71
C LYS A 57 -30.41 -0.30 -4.94
N MET A 58 -29.68 0.81 -5.16
CA MET A 58 -29.94 2.08 -4.48
C MET A 58 -31.15 2.83 -5.06
N LYS A 59 -31.84 3.59 -4.21
CA LYS A 59 -33.08 4.30 -4.56
C LYS A 59 -32.90 5.46 -5.55
N SER A 60 -31.71 6.03 -5.65
CA SER A 60 -31.41 7.15 -6.55
C SER A 60 -30.00 7.03 -7.12
N LYS A 61 -29.85 7.38 -8.40
CA LYS A 61 -28.54 7.48 -9.08
C LYS A 61 -27.60 8.46 -8.38
N SER A 62 -28.12 9.57 -7.85
CA SER A 62 -27.31 10.56 -7.13
C SER A 62 -26.75 10.00 -5.82
N SER A 63 -27.57 9.27 -5.06
CA SER A 63 -27.14 8.61 -3.83
C SER A 63 -26.09 7.54 -4.11
N PHE A 64 -26.23 6.81 -5.22
CA PHE A 64 -25.24 5.84 -5.67
C PHE A 64 -23.88 6.48 -5.99
N VAL A 65 -23.87 7.60 -6.71
CA VAL A 65 -22.61 8.32 -7.00
C VAL A 65 -21.96 8.82 -5.72
N VAL A 66 -22.73 9.42 -4.81
CA VAL A 66 -22.21 9.94 -3.54
C VAL A 66 -21.63 8.81 -2.69
N ASP A 67 -22.33 7.68 -2.59
CA ASP A 67 -21.86 6.49 -1.91
C ASP A 67 -20.57 5.95 -2.55
N ARG A 68 -20.53 5.84 -3.89
CA ARG A 68 -19.35 5.33 -4.61
C ARG A 68 -18.16 6.30 -4.55
N VAL A 69 -18.37 7.61 -4.45
CA VAL A 69 -17.27 8.60 -4.38
C VAL A 69 -16.76 8.76 -2.94
N LEU A 70 -17.64 8.70 -1.94
CA LEU A 70 -17.29 8.95 -0.53
C LEU A 70 -17.00 7.67 0.26
N ASN A 71 -17.69 6.57 -0.03
CA ASN A 71 -17.58 5.30 0.72
C ASN A 71 -16.67 4.28 0.04
N ASN A 72 -16.35 4.45 -1.25
CA ASN A 72 -15.17 3.77 -1.76
C ASN A 72 -13.94 4.40 -1.14
N GLN A 73 -13.07 3.56 -0.60
CA GLN A 73 -11.72 3.96 -0.27
C GLN A 73 -11.03 4.42 -1.55
N LEU A 74 -11.03 5.73 -1.80
CA LEU A 74 -10.16 6.34 -2.78
C LEU A 74 -8.74 6.07 -2.29
N LYS A 75 -8.12 5.02 -2.81
CA LYS A 75 -6.73 4.68 -2.51
C LYS A 75 -5.84 5.71 -3.19
N ILE A 76 -5.72 6.88 -2.58
CA ILE A 76 -4.75 7.90 -2.97
C ILE A 76 -3.39 7.37 -2.54
N ILE A 77 -2.73 6.64 -3.44
CA ILE A 77 -1.35 6.20 -3.23
C ILE A 77 -0.47 7.41 -3.52
N GLN A 78 0.01 8.07 -2.47
CA GLN A 78 1.10 9.03 -2.62
C GLN A 78 2.37 8.24 -2.95
N ILE A 79 2.65 8.11 -4.24
CA ILE A 79 3.83 7.40 -4.72
C ILE A 79 5.03 8.33 -4.60
N ASN A 80 5.91 8.04 -3.65
CA ASN A 80 7.22 8.66 -3.65
C ASN A 80 8.09 7.97 -4.71
N LYS A 81 8.23 8.62 -5.86
CA LYS A 81 8.99 8.09 -7.01
C LYS A 81 10.43 7.74 -6.62
N SER A 82 11.07 8.56 -5.79
CA SER A 82 12.44 8.34 -5.34
C SER A 82 12.59 7.03 -4.55
N THR A 83 11.60 6.65 -3.75
CA THR A 83 11.62 5.38 -3.00
C THR A 83 11.49 4.18 -3.91
N ILE A 84 10.66 4.27 -4.95
CA ILE A 84 10.51 3.18 -5.94
C ILE A 84 11.80 3.02 -6.74
N ASP A 85 12.36 4.13 -7.24
CA ASP A 85 13.60 4.13 -8.01
C ASP A 85 14.75 3.55 -7.18
N PHE A 86 14.81 3.87 -5.88
CA PHE A 86 15.79 3.27 -4.96
C PHE A 86 15.64 1.75 -4.82
N VAL A 87 14.42 1.24 -4.59
CA VAL A 87 14.17 -0.21 -4.49
C VAL A 87 14.50 -0.92 -5.80
N MET A 88 14.23 -0.30 -6.94
CA MET A 88 14.58 -0.83 -8.25
C MET A 88 16.11 -0.92 -8.43
N LEU A 89 16.85 0.14 -8.09
CA LEU A 89 18.32 0.15 -8.12
C LEU A 89 18.90 -0.94 -7.21
N LEU A 90 18.39 -1.09 -6.00
CA LEU A 90 18.82 -2.13 -5.06
C LEU A 90 18.55 -3.53 -5.63
N THR A 91 17.39 -3.74 -6.26
CA THR A 91 17.04 -5.03 -6.89
C THR A 91 17.97 -5.34 -8.06
N GLN A 92 18.26 -4.37 -8.92
CA GLN A 92 19.19 -4.51 -10.04
C GLN A 92 20.61 -4.81 -9.56
N PHE A 93 21.07 -4.14 -8.52
CA PHE A 93 22.35 -4.41 -7.87
C PHE A 93 22.43 -5.88 -7.43
N PHE A 94 21.46 -6.39 -6.67
CA PHE A 94 21.47 -7.81 -6.27
C PHE A 94 21.37 -8.80 -7.44
N ALA A 95 20.74 -8.41 -8.55
CA ALA A 95 20.74 -9.23 -9.76
C ALA A 95 22.15 -9.34 -10.36
N GLN A 96 22.90 -8.24 -10.42
CA GLN A 96 24.31 -8.23 -10.86
C GLN A 96 25.19 -9.11 -9.97
N PHE A 97 25.01 -9.08 -8.65
CA PHE A 97 25.72 -9.97 -7.72
C PHE A 97 25.49 -11.45 -8.02
N ARG A 98 24.23 -11.83 -8.26
CA ARG A 98 23.90 -13.21 -8.63
C ARG A 98 24.53 -13.61 -9.96
N ALA A 99 24.57 -12.71 -10.94
CA ALA A 99 25.24 -12.95 -12.21
C ALA A 99 26.74 -13.21 -12.02
N ILE A 100 27.43 -12.37 -11.25
CA ILE A 100 28.86 -12.55 -10.93
C ILE A 100 29.10 -13.89 -10.23
N LYS A 101 28.26 -14.25 -9.25
CA LYS A 101 28.32 -15.54 -8.56
C LYS A 101 28.19 -16.71 -9.54
N ASN A 102 27.21 -16.65 -10.45
CA ASN A 102 26.98 -17.71 -11.43
C ASN A 102 28.17 -17.84 -12.38
N ASN A 103 28.70 -16.72 -12.88
CA ASN A 103 29.86 -16.69 -13.75
C ASN A 103 31.11 -17.27 -13.06
N TYR A 104 31.33 -16.94 -11.79
CA TYR A 104 32.41 -17.51 -10.99
C TYR A 104 32.28 -19.03 -10.86
N ASN A 105 31.08 -19.53 -10.54
CA ASN A 105 30.84 -20.97 -10.40
C ASN A 105 31.04 -21.71 -11.73
N GLN A 106 30.62 -21.11 -12.84
CA GLN A 106 30.83 -21.65 -14.18
C GLN A 106 32.31 -21.71 -14.53
N LEU A 107 33.06 -20.62 -14.29
CA LEU A 107 34.51 -20.59 -14.50
C LEU A 107 35.23 -21.65 -13.65
N PHE A 108 34.90 -21.75 -12.37
CA PHE A 108 35.46 -22.77 -11.47
C PHE A 108 35.21 -24.19 -12.01
N THR A 109 33.96 -24.49 -12.34
CA THR A 109 33.59 -25.81 -12.89
C THR A 109 34.33 -26.12 -14.18
N THR A 110 34.50 -25.12 -15.04
CA THR A 110 35.22 -25.25 -16.32
C THR A 110 36.72 -25.47 -16.11
N LEU A 111 37.33 -24.74 -15.17
CA LEU A 111 38.75 -24.89 -14.81
C LEU A 111 39.04 -26.27 -14.22
N VAL A 112 38.20 -26.74 -13.30
CA VAL A 112 38.33 -28.07 -12.68
C VAL A 112 38.28 -29.17 -13.73
N ARG A 113 37.34 -29.07 -14.70
CA ARG A 113 37.22 -30.05 -15.80
C ARG A 113 38.44 -30.11 -16.71
N ASN A 114 39.09 -28.97 -16.97
CA ASN A 114 40.20 -28.90 -17.94
C ASN A 114 41.58 -29.17 -17.31
N ILE A 115 41.84 -28.66 -16.11
CA ILE A 115 43.21 -28.56 -15.55
C ILE A 115 43.35 -29.39 -14.25
N GLY A 116 42.24 -29.88 -13.70
CA GLY A 116 42.21 -30.57 -12.41
C GLY A 116 42.02 -29.61 -11.23
N GLU A 117 41.53 -30.17 -10.12
CA GLU A 117 41.03 -29.38 -8.98
C GLU A 117 42.10 -28.53 -8.28
N ASP A 118 43.27 -29.11 -8.03
CA ASP A 118 44.36 -28.44 -7.29
C ASP A 118 44.89 -27.21 -8.04
N LYS A 119 45.06 -27.35 -9.36
CA LYS A 119 45.53 -26.26 -10.24
C LYS A 119 44.45 -25.18 -10.40
N ALA A 120 43.18 -25.57 -10.52
CA ALA A 120 42.07 -24.64 -10.55
C ALA A 120 42.01 -23.80 -9.26
N ARG A 121 42.08 -24.43 -8.08
CA ARG A 121 42.11 -23.73 -6.78
C ARG A 121 43.27 -22.74 -6.68
N TYR A 122 44.46 -23.13 -7.14
CA TYR A 122 45.62 -22.23 -7.17
C TYR A 122 45.38 -20.99 -8.04
N MET A 123 44.79 -21.15 -9.23
CA MET A 123 44.46 -20.02 -10.11
C MET A 123 43.38 -19.11 -9.51
N LEU A 124 42.34 -19.69 -8.90
CA LEU A 124 41.26 -18.91 -8.28
C LEU A 124 41.72 -18.12 -7.05
N LYS A 125 42.83 -18.51 -6.42
CA LYS A 125 43.44 -17.79 -5.31
C LYS A 125 43.80 -16.34 -5.65
N ILE A 126 44.04 -16.05 -6.93
CA ILE A 126 44.31 -14.70 -7.43
C ILE A 126 43.10 -13.77 -7.25
N VAL A 127 41.88 -14.31 -7.36
CA VAL A 127 40.61 -13.55 -7.30
C VAL A 127 39.99 -13.58 -5.90
N GLU A 128 40.50 -14.44 -5.01
CA GLU A 128 39.98 -14.68 -3.67
C GLU A 128 39.85 -13.39 -2.85
N LYS A 129 40.90 -12.54 -2.84
CA LYS A 129 40.90 -11.29 -2.09
C LYS A 129 39.79 -10.33 -2.56
N SER A 130 39.69 -10.11 -3.87
CA SER A 130 38.65 -9.24 -4.44
C SER A 130 37.25 -9.80 -4.21
N THR A 131 37.09 -11.13 -4.20
CA THR A 131 35.81 -11.78 -3.92
C THR A 131 35.40 -11.60 -2.45
N LEU A 132 36.35 -11.64 -1.51
CA LEU A 132 36.10 -11.37 -0.10
C LEU A 132 35.66 -9.93 0.14
N GLU A 133 36.37 -8.96 -0.42
CA GLU A 133 36.00 -7.53 -0.35
C GLU A 133 34.60 -7.29 -0.93
N PHE A 134 34.29 -7.93 -2.07
CA PHE A 134 32.98 -7.86 -2.70
C PHE A 134 31.85 -8.44 -1.84
N ILE A 135 32.11 -9.56 -1.15
CA ILE A 135 31.14 -10.16 -0.21
C ILE A 135 30.91 -9.24 1.00
N GLN A 136 31.95 -8.58 1.50
CA GLN A 136 31.81 -7.62 2.61
C GLN A 136 30.90 -6.45 2.23
N SER A 137 31.15 -5.81 1.07
CA SER A 137 30.29 -4.72 0.59
C SER A 137 28.83 -5.16 0.39
N LYS A 138 28.61 -6.41 -0.06
CA LYS A 138 27.27 -6.99 -0.19
C LYS A 138 26.55 -7.09 1.15
N LEU A 139 27.25 -7.54 2.19
CA LEU A 139 26.69 -7.67 3.54
C LEU A 139 26.37 -6.30 4.15
N GLU A 140 27.26 -5.31 3.97
CA GLU A 140 27.02 -3.94 4.41
C GLU A 140 25.76 -3.34 3.77
N ILE A 141 25.58 -3.54 2.46
CA ILE A 141 24.39 -3.06 1.74
C ILE A 141 23.13 -3.80 2.18
N GLU A 142 23.21 -5.11 2.45
CA GLU A 142 22.08 -5.87 3.01
C GLU A 142 21.69 -5.36 4.40
N GLU A 143 22.66 -5.06 5.26
CA GLU A 143 22.41 -4.53 6.60
C GLU A 143 21.79 -3.11 6.55
N LEU A 144 22.27 -2.26 5.65
CA LEU A 144 21.65 -0.94 5.43
C LEU A 144 20.23 -1.07 4.90
N ALA A 145 19.98 -2.03 3.99
CA ALA A 145 18.66 -2.28 3.45
C ALA A 145 17.68 -2.81 4.52
N THR A 146 18.11 -3.68 5.42
CA THR A 146 17.27 -4.16 6.54
C THR A 146 16.95 -3.04 7.52
N LYS A 147 17.93 -2.21 7.89
CA LYS A 147 17.73 -1.03 8.75
C LYS A 147 16.72 -0.05 8.14
N LEU A 148 16.83 0.24 6.85
CA LEU A 148 15.87 1.11 6.15
C LEU A 148 14.47 0.48 6.13
N LYS A 149 14.38 -0.83 5.88
CA LYS A 149 13.09 -1.54 5.89
C LYS A 149 12.41 -1.45 7.26
N GLU A 150 13.15 -1.59 8.34
CA GLU A 150 12.63 -1.46 9.72
C GLU A 150 12.19 -0.02 10.03
N GLN A 151 12.90 0.98 9.52
CA GLN A 151 12.52 2.40 9.69
C GLN A 151 11.30 2.80 8.84
N CYS A 152 11.14 2.21 7.66
CA CYS A 152 10.08 2.57 6.71
C CYS A 152 8.77 1.78 6.88
N LEU A 153 8.76 0.70 7.66
CA LEU A 153 7.54 -0.02 8.02
C LEU A 153 6.96 0.54 9.32
N PRO A 154 5.73 1.10 9.33
CA PRO A 154 5.07 1.40 10.58
C PRO A 154 4.81 0.10 11.35
N LYS A 155 5.05 0.10 12.66
CA LYS A 155 4.64 -0.97 13.58
C LYS A 155 3.13 -1.12 13.63
#